data_AF-A0A2D6XII5-F1
#
_entry.id   AF-A0A2D6XII5-F1
#
_cell.length_a   1.000
_cell.length_b   1.000
_cell.length_c   1.000
_cell.angle_alpha   90.00
_cell.angle_beta   90.00
_cell.angle_gamma   90.00
#
_symmetry.space_group_name_H-M   'P 1'
#
loop_
_entity.id
_entity.type
_entity.pdbx_description
1 polymer ?
#
loop_
_entity_poly.entity_id
_entity_poly.type
_entity_poly.pdbx_seq_one_letter_code
_entity_poly.pdbx_strand_id
1 'polypeptide(L)'
;MQQLEMDLAAGILYRDQALAWYEENAADWLALARAAAYQIWEEHGSVTTDDVQEMIGELAWGYSRNVIGSIFKPSHWQVVGMVPTRKPKGHARRIFVWSLRKTATA
;
A
#
# COMPACT_ATOMS: atom_id res chain seq x y z
N MET A 1 18.82 -34.75 -0.54
CA MET A 1 18.13 -33.49 -0.85
C MET A 1 16.86 -33.46 -0.01
N GLN A 2 16.85 -32.71 1.10
CA GLN A 2 15.63 -32.47 1.85
C GLN A 2 14.81 -31.43 1.10
N GLN A 3 13.62 -31.83 0.68
CA GLN A 3 12.63 -30.99 0.06
C GLN A 3 12.13 -30.02 1.15
N LEU A 4 12.43 -28.72 1.01
CA LEU A 4 11.84 -27.68 1.84
C LEU A 4 10.34 -27.67 1.57
N GLU A 5 9.57 -28.39 2.39
CA GLU A 5 8.14 -28.14 2.49
C GLU A 5 7.98 -26.70 2.97
N MET A 6 7.52 -25.85 2.04
CA MET A 6 7.25 -24.46 2.32
C MET A 6 5.97 -24.44 3.17
N ASP A 7 6.14 -24.36 4.49
CA ASP A 7 5.03 -24.21 5.43
C ASP A 7 4.35 -22.86 5.16
N LEU A 8 3.23 -22.92 4.43
CA LEU A 8 2.44 -21.76 4.05
C LEU A 8 1.93 -20.99 5.28
N ALA A 9 1.62 -21.68 6.38
CA ALA A 9 1.16 -21.04 7.60
C ALA A 9 2.30 -20.26 8.27
N ALA A 10 3.50 -20.84 8.31
CA ALA A 10 4.69 -20.13 8.76
C ALA A 10 5.00 -18.92 7.86
N GLY A 11 4.87 -19.05 6.55
CA GLY A 11 5.05 -17.95 5.60
C GLY A 11 4.06 -16.79 5.81
N ILE A 12 2.79 -17.12 6.09
CA ILE A 12 1.75 -16.13 6.43
C ILE A 12 2.09 -15.44 7.76
N LEU A 13 2.49 -16.21 8.78
CA LEU A 13 2.85 -15.67 10.09
C LEU A 13 4.04 -14.71 10.00
N TYR A 14 5.11 -15.07 9.27
CA TYR A 14 6.27 -14.20 9.08
C TYR A 14 5.94 -12.94 8.29
N ARG A 15 5.07 -13.04 7.28
CA ARG A 15 4.57 -11.87 6.55
C ARG A 15 3.83 -10.92 7.50
N ASP A 16 2.93 -11.47 8.33
CA ASP A 16 2.09 -10.68 9.21
C ASP A 16 2.88 -10.06 10.36
N GLN A 17 3.87 -10.77 10.93
CA GLN A 17 4.82 -10.23 11.91
C GLN A 17 5.70 -9.12 11.33
N ALA A 18 6.22 -9.30 10.11
CA ALA A 18 6.99 -8.28 9.43
C ALA A 18 6.13 -7.04 9.15
N LEU A 19 4.88 -7.23 8.69
CA LEU A 19 3.92 -6.14 8.49
C LEU A 19 3.66 -5.37 9.79
N ALA A 20 3.44 -6.05 10.91
CA ALA A 20 3.21 -5.42 12.20
C ALA A 20 4.42 -4.60 12.66
N TRP A 21 5.64 -5.15 12.54
CA TRP A 21 6.87 -4.44 12.88
C TRP A 21 7.06 -3.18 12.02
N TYR A 22 6.77 -3.26 10.72
CA TYR A 22 6.81 -2.07 9.88
C TYR A 22 5.69 -1.08 10.18
N GLU A 23 4.48 -1.54 10.53
CA GLU A 23 3.37 -0.68 10.93
C GLU A 23 3.70 0.10 12.22
N GLU A 24 4.41 -0.50 13.18
CA GLU A 24 4.89 0.20 14.38
C GLU A 24 6.00 1.22 14.08
N ASN A 25 6.99 0.85 13.24
CA ASN A 25 8.14 1.72 12.95
C ASN A 25 7.86 2.79 11.89
N ALA A 26 6.83 2.59 11.06
CA ALA A 26 6.37 3.53 10.03
C ALA A 26 4.97 4.08 10.33
N ALA A 27 4.50 3.95 11.59
CA ALA A 27 3.15 4.31 12.00
C ALA A 27 2.78 5.75 11.60
N ASP A 28 3.67 6.70 11.89
CA ASP A 28 3.48 8.11 11.60
C ASP A 28 3.38 8.38 10.10
N TRP A 29 4.29 7.77 9.33
CA TRP A 29 4.26 7.87 7.87
C TRP A 29 3.00 7.25 7.30
N LEU A 30 2.56 6.09 7.80
CA LEU A 30 1.33 5.42 7.37
C LEU A 30 0.08 6.23 7.71
N ALA A 31 0.03 6.87 8.88
CA ALA A 31 -1.07 7.74 9.26
C ALA A 31 -1.18 8.94 8.30
N LEU A 32 -0.05 9.60 8.02
CA LEU A 32 0.03 10.68 7.03
C LEU A 32 -0.36 10.19 5.63
N ALA A 33 0.13 9.02 5.22
CA ALA A 33 -0.14 8.44 3.91
C ALA A 33 -1.62 8.11 3.71
N ARG A 34 -2.27 7.59 4.76
CA ARG A 34 -3.72 7.32 4.75
C ARG A 34 -4.53 8.60 4.66
N ALA A 35 -4.19 9.62 5.44
CA ALA A 35 -4.86 10.91 5.38
C ALA A 35 -4.73 11.55 3.98
N ALA A 36 -3.52 11.55 3.41
CA ALA A 36 -3.25 12.02 2.07
C ALA A 36 -4.04 11.23 1.01
N ALA A 37 -4.12 9.90 1.14
CA ALA A 37 -4.86 9.07 0.21
C ALA A 37 -6.36 9.43 0.15
N TYR A 38 -6.97 9.73 1.31
CA TYR A 38 -8.34 10.21 1.36
C TYR A 38 -8.50 11.57 0.70
N GLN A 39 -7.63 12.53 1.00
CA GLN A 39 -7.70 13.86 0.42
C GLN A 39 -7.61 13.82 -1.11
N ILE A 40 -6.64 13.07 -1.66
CA ILE A 40 -6.47 12.88 -3.11
C ILE A 40 -7.72 12.23 -3.72
N TRP A 41 -8.29 11.23 -3.03
CA TRP A 41 -9.51 10.58 -3.49
C TRP A 41 -10.73 11.53 -3.48
N GLU A 42 -10.86 12.40 -2.48
CA GLU A 42 -11.95 13.41 -2.46
C GLU A 42 -11.84 14.38 -3.64
N GLU A 43 -10.62 14.75 -4.02
CA GLU A 43 -10.36 15.69 -5.12
C GLU A 43 -10.51 15.04 -6.51
N HIS A 44 -10.09 13.78 -6.67
CA HIS A 44 -9.98 13.13 -7.99
C HIS A 44 -10.85 11.89 -8.19
N GLY A 45 -11.52 11.42 -7.14
CA GLY A 45 -12.30 10.18 -7.12
C GLY A 45 -11.45 8.90 -7.17
N SER A 46 -10.13 9.00 -7.31
CA SER A 46 -9.20 7.87 -7.30
C SER A 46 -7.79 8.29 -6.88
N VAL A 47 -6.97 7.33 -6.44
CA VAL A 47 -5.64 7.59 -5.91
C VAL A 47 -4.69 6.42 -6.19
N THR A 48 -3.43 6.73 -6.45
CA THR A 48 -2.33 5.76 -6.60
C THR A 48 -1.30 5.93 -5.49
N THR A 49 -0.42 4.94 -5.34
CA THR A 49 0.72 5.04 -4.40
C THR A 49 1.69 6.16 -4.79
N ASP A 50 1.77 6.50 -6.08
CA ASP A 50 2.62 7.58 -6.55
C ASP A 50 2.06 8.94 -6.14
N ASP A 51 0.74 9.14 -6.24
CA ASP A 51 0.08 10.39 -5.82
C ASP A 51 0.30 10.66 -4.33
N VAL A 52 0.16 9.62 -3.49
CA VAL A 52 0.39 9.75 -2.04
C VAL A 52 1.83 10.16 -1.76
N GLN A 53 2.80 9.49 -2.39
CA GLN A 53 4.22 9.79 -2.17
C GLN A 53 4.66 11.12 -2.77
N GLU A 54 3.96 11.64 -3.78
CA GLU A 54 4.15 13.00 -4.31
C GLU A 54 3.66 14.05 -3.32
N MET A 55 2.56 13.77 -2.59
CA MET A 55 2.00 14.68 -1.59
C MET A 55 2.80 14.72 -0.28
N ILE A 56 3.18 13.57 0.28
CA ILE A 56 3.79 13.50 1.63
C ILE A 56 5.28 13.15 1.65
N GLY A 57 5.87 12.89 0.47
CA GLY A 57 7.24 12.41 0.33
C GLY A 57 7.39 10.90 0.29
N GLU A 58 8.57 10.43 -0.14
CA GLU A 58 8.88 9.01 -0.22
C GLU A 58 9.02 8.40 1.19
N LEU A 59 8.64 7.13 1.32
CA LEU A 59 8.98 6.34 2.49
C LEU A 59 10.51 6.27 2.62
N ALA A 60 11.03 6.54 3.82
CA ALA A 60 12.47 6.61 4.06
C ALA A 60 13.18 5.29 3.74
N TRP A 61 14.47 5.40 3.43
CA TRP A 61 15.31 4.24 3.14
C TRP A 61 15.44 3.35 4.38
N GLY A 62 15.35 2.03 4.21
CA GLY A 62 15.37 1.04 5.29
C GLY A 62 14.00 0.45 5.65
N TYR A 63 12.90 1.12 5.26
CA TYR A 63 11.57 0.55 5.40
C TYR A 63 11.22 -0.37 4.22
N SER A 64 10.44 -1.41 4.49
CA SER A 64 9.96 -2.30 3.42
C SER A 64 8.99 -1.58 2.51
N ARG A 65 9.11 -1.85 1.20
CA ARG A 65 8.14 -1.35 0.21
C ARG A 65 6.73 -1.90 0.42
N ASN A 66 6.56 -2.98 1.18
CA ASN A 66 5.24 -3.51 1.53
C ASN A 66 4.42 -2.53 2.38
N VAL A 67 5.08 -1.62 3.11
CA VAL A 67 4.43 -0.54 3.86
C VAL A 67 3.57 0.35 2.96
N ILE A 68 4.02 0.58 1.72
CA ILE A 68 3.27 1.37 0.74
C ILE A 68 1.93 0.68 0.41
N GLY A 69 1.91 -0.65 0.33
CA GLY A 69 0.67 -1.40 0.15
C GLY A 69 -0.29 -1.29 1.33
N SER A 70 0.22 -1.09 2.55
CA SER A 70 -0.57 -0.98 3.78
C SER A 70 -1.38 0.33 3.90
N ILE A 71 -1.16 1.30 2.99
CA ILE A 71 -1.98 2.51 2.87
C ILE A 71 -3.45 2.11 2.62
N PHE A 72 -3.67 1.17 1.70
CA PHE A 72 -5.00 0.77 1.22
C PHE A 72 -5.52 -0.53 1.86
N LYS A 73 -4.86 -1.02 2.92
CA LYS A 73 -5.29 -2.19 3.70
C LYS A 73 -6.68 -2.04 4.34
N PRO A 74 -7.13 -0.85 4.79
CA PRO A 74 -8.50 -0.69 5.28
C PRO A 74 -9.54 -1.13 4.24
N SER A 75 -10.57 -1.86 4.68
CA SER A 75 -11.49 -2.64 3.83
C SER A 75 -12.37 -1.82 2.87
N HIS A 76 -12.41 -0.49 3.03
CA HIS A 76 -13.21 0.40 2.22
C HIS A 76 -12.55 0.77 0.88
N TRP A 77 -11.29 0.42 0.64
CA TRP A 77 -10.66 0.64 -0.67
C TRP A 77 -10.96 -0.51 -1.64
N GLN A 78 -11.01 -0.19 -2.93
CA GLN A 78 -11.10 -1.15 -4.03
C GLN A 78 -10.18 -0.74 -5.17
N VAL A 79 -9.58 -1.72 -5.84
CA VAL A 79 -8.81 -1.50 -7.05
C VAL A 79 -9.78 -1.26 -8.21
N VAL A 80 -9.62 -0.13 -8.89
CA VAL A 80 -10.44 0.25 -10.07
C VAL A 80 -9.65 0.22 -11.37
N GLY A 81 -8.32 0.03 -11.31
CA GLY A 81 -7.47 -0.05 -12.49
C GLY A 81 -5.99 -0.21 -12.15
N MET A 82 -5.16 -0.14 -13.19
CA MET A 82 -3.70 -0.17 -13.07
C MET A 82 -3.04 0.77 -14.08
N VAL A 83 -2.11 1.60 -13.61
CA VAL A 83 -1.34 2.54 -14.43
C VAL A 83 0.17 2.31 -14.29
N PRO A 84 1.00 2.66 -15.27
CA PRO A 84 2.45 2.68 -15.08
C PRO A 84 2.84 3.68 -13.98
N THR A 85 3.78 3.30 -13.13
CA THR A 85 4.37 4.23 -12.15
C THR A 85 5.07 5.40 -12.86
N ARG A 86 4.89 6.60 -12.30
CA ARG A 86 5.55 7.85 -12.70
C ARG A 86 6.97 7.94 -12.15
N LYS A 87 7.34 7.07 -11.20
CA LYS A 87 8.66 7.09 -10.55
C LYS A 87 9.73 6.40 -11.40
N PRO A 88 10.89 7.06 -11.66
CA PRO A 88 11.99 6.48 -12.44
C PRO A 88 12.54 5.16 -11.85
N LYS A 89 12.58 5.06 -10.52
CA LYS A 89 13.03 3.86 -9.77
C LYS A 89 12.07 2.66 -9.91
N GLY A 90 10.89 2.88 -10.47
CA GLY A 90 9.85 1.86 -10.59
C GLY A 90 9.99 0.92 -11.78
N HIS A 91 10.98 1.14 -12.67
CA HIS A 91 11.19 0.32 -13.89
C HIS A 91 9.91 0.10 -14.72
N ALA A 92 9.06 1.13 -14.84
CA ALA A 92 7.76 1.06 -15.53
C ALA A 92 6.78 -0.01 -14.99
N ARG A 93 6.93 -0.44 -13.73
CA ARG A 93 5.98 -1.35 -13.09
C ARG A 93 4.59 -0.73 -13.04
N ARG A 94 3.57 -1.57 -13.23
CA ARG A 94 2.17 -1.16 -13.06
C ARG A 94 1.85 -1.08 -11.56
N ILE A 95 1.21 0.01 -11.16
CA ILE A 95 0.68 0.25 -9.82
C ILE A 95 -0.84 0.27 -9.89
N PHE A 96 -1.49 -0.09 -8.78
CA PHE A 96 -2.94 -0.08 -8.68
C PHE A 96 -3.47 1.35 -8.54
N VAL A 97 -4.63 1.57 -9.15
CA VAL A 97 -5.48 2.75 -8.92
C VAL A 97 -6.57 2.33 -7.95
N TRP A 98 -6.72 3.08 -6.87
CA TRP A 98 -7.64 2.80 -5.77
C TRP A 98 -8.77 3.83 -5.73
N SER A 99 -9.94 3.39 -5.30
CA SER A 99 -11.08 4.24 -4.95
C SER A 99 -11.77 3.69 -3.71
N LEU A 100 -12.49 4.52 -2.97
CA LEU A 100 -13.42 4.01 -1.97
C LEU A 100 -14.53 3.19 -2.63
N ARG A 101 -14.92 2.09 -1.99
CA ARG A 101 -16.11 1.32 -2.32
C ARG A 101 -17.31 2.23 -2.10
N LYS A 102 -18.16 2.36 -3.11
CA LYS A 102 -19.49 2.91 -2.90
C LYS A 102 -20.21 1.97 -1.95
N THR A 103 -20.44 2.40 -0.71
CA THR A 103 -21.38 1.70 0.17
C THR A 103 -22.72 1.74 -0.55
N ALA A 104 -23.21 0.58 -1.00
CA ALA A 104 -24.57 0.48 -1.50
C ALA A 104 -25.47 0.93 -0.34
N THR A 105 -26.09 2.10 -0.48
CA THR A 105 -27.15 2.52 0.42
C THR A 105 -28.31 1.57 0.16
N ALA A 106 -28.56 0.67 1.12
CA ALA A 106 -29.76 -0.16 1.14
C ALA A 106 -30.99 0.70 1.47
#